data_AF-A0A525JDX1-F1
#
_entry.id   AF-A0A525JDX1-F1
#
_cell.length_a   1.000
_cell.length_b   1.000
_cell.length_c   1.000
_cell.angle_alpha   90.00
_cell.angle_beta   90.00
_cell.angle_gamma   90.00
#
_symmetry.space_group_name_H-M   'P 1'
#
loop_
_entity.id
_entity.type
_entity.pdbx_description
1 polymer ?
#
loop_
_entity_poly.entity_id
_entity_poly.type
_entity_poly.pdbx_seq_one_letter_code
_entity_poly.pdbx_strand_id
1 'polypeptide(L)' 'MTNDRPPALSPDEFDSLREVGKGAAQREIPQLHWERLVGLGYAVRRLGELGLTASGVRRLAAGN' A
#
# COMPACT_ATOMS: atom_id res chain seq x y z
N MET A 1 -1.53 -24.37 9.09
CA MET A 1 -0.57 -23.35 9.55
C MET A 1 -0.39 -22.34 8.43
N THR A 2 -1.29 -21.35 8.32
CA THR A 2 -1.07 -20.22 7.40
C THR A 2 -0.06 -19.31 8.06
N ASN A 3 1.07 -19.06 7.41
CA ASN A 3 2.07 -18.09 7.87
C ASN A 3 1.39 -16.71 7.94
N ASP A 4 0.86 -16.37 9.13
CA ASP A 4 0.32 -15.07 9.50
C ASP A 4 1.47 -14.07 9.72
N ARG A 5 2.44 -14.09 8.81
CA ARG A 5 3.45 -13.04 8.75
C ARG A 5 2.90 -12.05 7.74
N PRO A 6 2.59 -10.81 8.12
CA PRO A 6 2.14 -9.81 7.16
C PRO A 6 3.18 -9.80 6.03
N PRO A 7 2.76 -10.04 4.78
CA PRO A 7 3.70 -10.17 3.67
C PRO A 7 4.58 -8.94 3.65
N ALA A 8 5.88 -9.18 3.76
CA ALA A 8 6.88 -8.13 3.78
C ALA A 8 6.83 -7.44 2.43
N LEU A 9 6.46 -6.15 2.44
CA LEU A 9 6.58 -5.31 1.27
C LEU A 9 8.05 -5.16 0.94
N SER A 10 8.39 -5.30 -0.34
CA SER A 10 9.69 -4.91 -0.86
C SER A 10 9.85 -3.38 -0.73
N PRO A 11 11.08 -2.83 -0.74
CA PRO A 11 11.32 -1.39 -0.66
C PRO A 11 10.50 -0.59 -1.69
N ASP A 12 10.46 -1.03 -2.95
CA ASP A 12 9.64 -0.42 -4.01
C ASP A 12 8.13 -0.45 -3.75
N GLU A 13 7.62 -1.54 -3.18
CA GLU A 13 6.21 -1.65 -2.81
C GLU A 13 5.89 -0.74 -1.62
N PHE A 14 6.84 -0.55 -0.71
CA PHE A 14 6.71 0.36 0.41
C PHE A 14 6.77 1.83 -0.02
N ASP A 15 7.64 2.19 -0.96
CA ASP A 15 7.63 3.51 -1.60
C ASP A 15 6.31 3.75 -2.32
N SER A 16 5.77 2.74 -3.00
CA SER A 16 4.44 2.82 -3.60
C SER A 16 3.35 3.06 -2.56
N LEU A 17 3.43 2.40 -1.40
CA LEU A 17 2.53 2.65 -0.28
C LEU A 17 2.67 4.09 0.27
N ARG A 18 3.88 4.65 0.31
CA ARG A 18 4.10 6.07 0.62
C ARG A 18 3.45 6.98 -0.41
N GLU A 19 3.54 6.66 -1.70
CA GLU A 19 2.87 7.43 -2.76
C GLU A 19 1.35 7.40 -2.60
N VAL A 20 0.74 6.25 -2.29
CA VAL A 20 -0.70 6.17 -1.98
C VAL A 20 -1.07 7.08 -0.81
N GLY A 21 -0.21 7.18 0.20
CA GLY A 21 -0.39 8.08 1.34
C GLY A 21 -0.39 9.57 1.00
N LYS A 22 0.09 9.96 -0.18
CA LYS A 22 0.07 11.35 -0.66
C LYS A 22 -1.28 11.75 -1.27
N GLY A 23 -2.20 10.81 -1.47
CA GLY A 23 -3.55 11.08 -2.02
C GLY A 23 -3.47 11.80 -3.36
N ALA A 24 -4.05 13.00 -3.47
CA ALA A 24 -4.03 13.80 -4.71
C ALA A 24 -2.63 14.19 -5.21
N ALA A 25 -1.59 14.09 -4.38
CA ALA A 25 -0.19 14.28 -4.78
C ALA A 25 0.53 12.95 -5.11
N GLN A 26 -0.21 11.84 -5.23
CA GLN A 26 0.34 10.55 -5.63
C GLN A 26 0.92 10.66 -7.05
N ARG A 27 2.12 10.10 -7.24
CA ARG A 27 2.67 9.89 -8.59
C ARG A 27 2.00 8.68 -9.23
N GLU A 28 2.31 8.44 -10.49
CA GLU A 28 1.90 7.21 -11.16
C GLU A 28 2.50 6.01 -10.42
N ILE A 29 1.62 5.17 -9.85
CA ILE A 29 2.01 3.94 -9.16
C ILE A 29 1.85 2.79 -10.15
N PRO A 30 2.88 1.95 -10.37
CA PRO A 30 2.77 0.80 -11.26
C PRO A 30 1.57 -0.08 -10.91
N GLN A 31 0.89 -0.59 -11.95
CA GLN A 31 -0.33 -1.37 -11.75
C GLN A 31 -0.14 -2.55 -10.80
N LEU A 32 0.94 -3.30 -11.02
CA LEU A 32 1.35 -4.42 -10.19
C LEU A 32 1.50 -4.04 -8.70
N HIS A 33 1.99 -2.84 -8.40
CA HIS A 33 2.23 -2.42 -7.02
C HIS A 33 0.93 -2.07 -6.32
N TRP A 34 0.07 -1.24 -6.93
CA TRP A 34 -1.17 -0.87 -6.27
C TRP A 34 -2.16 -2.03 -6.18
N GLU A 35 -2.20 -2.93 -7.17
CA GLU A 35 -2.99 -4.16 -7.09
C GLU A 35 -2.53 -5.04 -5.92
N ARG A 36 -1.22 -5.13 -5.72
CA ARG A 36 -0.64 -5.88 -4.61
C ARG A 36 -0.95 -5.22 -3.27
N LEU A 37 -0.78 -3.90 -3.14
CA LEU A 37 -1.16 -3.16 -1.92
C LEU A 37 -2.66 -3.31 -1.60
N VAL A 38 -3.52 -3.32 -2.61
CA VAL A 38 -4.95 -3.58 -2.46
C VAL A 38 -5.23 -5.03 -2.05
N GLY A 39 -4.59 -6.00 -2.70
CA GLY A 39 -4.71 -7.43 -2.37
C GLY A 39 -4.22 -7.77 -0.95
N LEU A 40 -3.24 -7.01 -0.45
CA LEU A 40 -2.73 -7.10 0.93
C LEU A 40 -3.58 -6.31 1.95
N GLY A 41 -4.57 -5.55 1.47
CA GLY A 41 -5.41 -4.71 2.33
C GLY A 41 -4.69 -3.49 2.90
N TYR A 42 -3.53 -3.09 2.36
CA TYR A 42 -2.82 -1.86 2.73
C TYR A 42 -3.34 -0.62 2.01
N ALA A 43 -3.89 -0.80 0.80
CA ALA A 43 -4.52 0.25 0.04
C ALA A 43 -5.96 -0.12 -0.35
N VAL A 44 -6.76 0.87 -0.69
CA VAL A 44 -8.10 0.71 -1.23
C VAL A 44 -8.33 1.70 -2.36
N ARG A 45 -8.94 1.25 -3.45
CA ARG A 45 -9.33 2.13 -4.55
C ARG A 45 -10.77 2.61 -4.34
N ARG A 46 -10.98 3.91 -4.15
CA ARG A 46 -12.32 4.53 -4.05
C ARG A 46 -12.45 5.64 -5.08
N LEU A 47 -13.54 5.61 -5.85
CA LEU A 47 -13.88 6.65 -6.83
C LEU A 47 -12.76 6.94 -7.85
N GLY A 48 -11.94 5.95 -8.16
CA GLY A 48 -10.81 6.09 -9.09
C GLY A 48 -9.49 6.45 -8.43
N GLU A 49 -9.50 6.89 -7.17
CA GLU A 49 -8.31 7.27 -6.40
C GLU A 49 -7.83 6.13 -5.50
N LEU A 50 -6.52 6.11 -5.24
CA LEU A 50 -5.89 5.14 -4.36
C LEU A 50 -5.72 5.77 -2.97
N GLY A 51 -6.28 5.13 -1.96
CA GLY A 51 -6.20 5.58 -0.57
C GLY A 51 -5.58 4.53 0.34
N LEU A 52 -4.97 4.97 1.43
CA LEU A 52 -4.46 4.07 2.46
C LEU A 52 -5.59 3.49 3.33
N THR A 53 -5.44 2.23 3.72
CA THR A 53 -6.27 1.62 4.76
C THR A 53 -5.63 1.83 6.13
N ALA A 54 -6.36 1.51 7.21
CA ALA A 54 -5.80 1.50 8.56
C ALA A 54 -4.55 0.61 8.68
N SER A 55 -4.53 -0.53 7.99
CA SER A 55 -3.38 -1.43 7.93
C SER A 55 -2.20 -0.80 7.16
N GLY A 56 -2.49 -0.14 6.03
CA GLY A 56 -1.48 0.58 5.26
C GLY A 56 -0.85 1.73 6.04
N VAL A 57 -1.65 2.53 6.75
CA VAL A 57 -1.16 3.60 7.62
C VAL A 57 -0.26 3.05 8.72
N ARG A 58 -0.65 1.95 9.37
CA ARG A 58 0.19 1.30 10.41
C ARG A 58 1.49 0.78 9.81
N ARG A 59 1.45 0.13 8.64
CA ARG A 59 2.66 -0.37 7.97
C ARG A 59 3.58 0.78 7.56
N LEU A 60 3.01 1.87 7.07
CA LEU A 60 3.75 3.09 6.73
C LEU A 60 4.43 3.70 7.96
N ALA A 61 3.71 3.80 9.07
CA ALA A 61 4.22 4.33 10.33
C ALA A 61 5.26 3.40 10.98
N ALA A 62 5.18 2.09 10.75
CA ALA A 62 6.13 1.11 11.27
C ALA A 62 7.51 1.19 10.60
N GLY A 63 7.64 1.85 9.44
CA GLY A 63 8.95 2.21 8.88
C GLY A 63 9.80 1.07 8.30
N ASN A 64 9.24 -0.14 8.19
CA ASN A 64 9.82 -1.44 7.78
C ASN A 64 10.13 -2.40 8.92
#